data_AF-A0A5B1B1Z6-F1
#
_entry.id   AF-A0A5B1B1Z6-F1
#
_cell.length_a   1.000
_cell.length_b   1.000
_cell.length_c   1.000
_cell.angle_alpha   90.00
_cell.angle_beta   90.00
_cell.angle_gamma   90.00
#
_symmetry.space_group_name_H-M   'P 1'
#
loop_
_entity.id
_entity.type
_entity.pdbx_description
1 polymer ?
#
loop_
_entity_poly.entity_id
_entity_poly.type
_entity_poly.pdbx_seq_one_letter_code
_entity_poly.pdbx_strand_id
1 'polypeptide(L)'
;VELWADRMAGAVMAIGNAPTALFRLLELIDEGVPAPAAVLGGPVGFVGSAQSKQELIDRPRGMAYLVVRGRRGGSAIAAAAVNAIASDTE
;
A
#
# COMPACT_ATOMS: atom_id res chain seq x y z
N VAL A 1 2.36 -7.04 9.62
CA VAL A 1 1.09 -6.35 9.32
C VAL A 1 -0.08 -6.92 10.12
N GLU A 2 0.03 -8.13 10.70
CA GLU A 2 -0.96 -8.75 11.61
C GLU A 2 -1.51 -7.81 12.70
N LEU A 3 -0.62 -7.09 13.39
CA LEU A 3 -0.99 -6.16 14.48
C LEU A 3 -1.79 -4.93 14.01
N TRP A 4 -2.11 -4.83 12.73
CA TRP A 4 -2.96 -3.78 12.15
C TRP A 4 -4.36 -4.28 11.83
N ALA A 5 -4.60 -5.59 11.84
CA ALA A 5 -5.81 -6.22 11.32
C ALA A 5 -7.11 -5.63 11.89
N ASP A 6 -7.13 -5.35 13.19
CA ASP A 6 -8.24 -4.75 13.93
C ASP A 6 -8.51 -3.28 13.58
N ARG A 7 -7.56 -2.61 12.91
CA ARG A 7 -7.62 -1.18 12.55
C ARG A 7 -7.54 -0.93 11.05
N MET A 8 -7.59 -1.97 10.21
CA MET A 8 -7.46 -1.79 8.76
C MET A 8 -8.71 -1.20 8.13
N ALA A 9 -9.91 -1.54 8.63
CA ALA A 9 -11.16 -1.04 8.04
C ALA A 9 -11.18 0.49 7.98
N GLY A 10 -11.25 1.06 6.77
CA GLY A 10 -11.26 2.50 6.54
C GLY A 10 -9.90 3.21 6.65
N ALA A 11 -8.81 2.50 6.97
CA ALA A 11 -7.49 3.10 7.10
C ALA A 11 -6.88 3.50 5.74
N VAL A 12 -5.94 4.45 5.78
CA VAL A 12 -5.04 4.74 4.66
C VAL A 12 -3.66 4.18 4.99
N MET A 13 -3.21 3.20 4.21
CA MET A 13 -1.97 2.46 4.46
C MET A 13 -0.83 3.04 3.63
N ALA A 14 0.23 3.52 4.27
CA ALA A 14 1.44 3.98 3.58
C ALA A 14 2.52 2.90 3.60
N ILE A 15 2.83 2.31 2.43
CA ILE A 15 3.83 1.24 2.31
C ILE A 15 4.93 1.70 1.36
N GLY A 16 5.96 2.36 1.89
CA GLY A 16 7.06 2.92 1.10
C GLY A 16 8.30 2.02 0.95
N ASN A 17 8.49 1.03 1.83
CA ASN A 17 9.75 0.26 1.87
C ASN A 17 9.56 -1.22 1.51
N ALA A 18 8.87 -1.98 2.36
CA ALA A 18 8.92 -3.44 2.31
C ALA A 18 7.90 -4.05 1.32
N PRO A 19 8.34 -4.72 0.23
CA PRO A 19 7.45 -5.46 -0.65
C PRO A 19 6.69 -6.59 0.04
N THR A 20 7.33 -7.25 1.00
CA THR A 20 6.72 -8.32 1.81
C THR A 20 5.57 -7.80 2.67
N ALA A 21 5.61 -6.56 3.12
CA ALA A 21 4.49 -5.96 3.86
C ALA A 21 3.28 -5.76 2.95
N LEU A 22 3.49 -5.37 1.68
CA LEU A 22 2.41 -5.26 0.71
C LEU A 22 1.85 -6.65 0.36
N PHE A 23 2.69 -7.65 0.08
CA PHE A 23 2.20 -9.02 -0.15
C PHE A 23 1.38 -9.54 1.04
N ARG A 24 1.91 -9.44 2.27
CA ARG A 24 1.19 -9.94 3.45
C ARG A 24 -0.10 -9.18 3.72
N LEU A 25 -0.15 -7.87 3.43
CA LEU A 25 -1.40 -7.11 3.49
C LEU A 25 -2.46 -7.70 2.55
N LEU A 26 -2.07 -8.01 1.30
CA LEU A 26 -2.99 -8.58 0.31
C LEU A 26 -3.45 -9.98 0.69
N GLU A 27 -2.57 -10.81 1.26
CA GLU A 27 -2.92 -12.12 1.81
C GLU A 27 -3.93 -12.01 2.97
N LEU A 28 -3.73 -11.08 3.90
CA LEU A 28 -4.68 -10.87 5.00
C LEU A 28 -6.08 -10.48 4.51
N ILE A 29 -6.16 -9.68 3.44
CA ILE A 29 -7.45 -9.34 2.84
C ILE A 29 -8.10 -10.56 2.20
N ASP A 30 -7.30 -11.39 1.51
CA ASP A 30 -7.76 -12.66 0.93
C ASP A 30 -8.19 -13.67 2.04
N GLU A 31 -7.61 -13.58 3.24
CA GLU A 31 -7.99 -14.34 4.45
C GLU A 31 -9.24 -13.79 5.17
N GLY A 32 -9.84 -12.72 4.67
CA GLY A 32 -11.10 -12.16 5.16
C GLY A 32 -10.94 -10.98 6.12
N VAL A 33 -9.72 -10.47 6.34
CA VAL A 33 -9.55 -9.23 7.09
C VAL A 33 -10.07 -8.04 6.26
N PRO A 34 -10.82 -7.09 6.85
CA PRO A 34 -11.37 -5.98 6.11
C PRO A 34 -10.30 -5.18 5.35
N ALA A 35 -10.60 -4.85 4.09
CA ALA A 35 -9.71 -4.03 3.27
C ALA A 35 -9.61 -2.59 3.83
N PRO A 36 -8.44 -1.95 3.72
CA PRO A 36 -8.30 -0.52 3.99
C PRO A 36 -9.05 0.32 2.96
N ALA A 37 -9.23 1.61 3.25
CA ALA A 37 -9.76 2.55 2.28
C ALA A 37 -8.78 2.73 1.10
N ALA A 38 -7.48 2.83 1.38
CA ALA A 38 -6.46 2.97 0.34
C ALA A 38 -5.06 2.48 0.74
N VAL A 39 -4.21 2.20 -0.26
CA VAL A 39 -2.76 1.97 -0.11
C VAL A 39 -1.94 3.00 -0.92
N LEU A 40 -0.92 3.61 -0.31
CA LEU A 40 -0.10 4.68 -0.91
C LEU A 40 1.41 4.37 -0.97
N GLY A 41 2.06 4.91 -2.00
CA GLY A 41 3.52 5.11 -2.08
C GLY A 41 4.30 3.97 -2.71
N GLY A 42 3.93 2.73 -2.38
CA GLY A 42 4.51 1.52 -2.94
C GLY A 42 6.00 1.29 -2.55
N PRO A 43 6.40 0.03 -2.33
CA PRO A 43 7.76 -0.32 -1.94
C PRO A 43 8.78 -0.01 -3.05
N VAL A 44 10.01 0.37 -2.68
CA VAL A 44 11.16 0.54 -3.59
C VAL A 44 12.00 -0.75 -3.64
N GLY A 45 12.71 -0.98 -4.74
CA GLY A 45 13.78 -1.96 -4.78
C GLY A 45 13.73 -2.91 -5.98
N PHE A 46 14.65 -3.88 -5.96
CA PHE A 46 14.89 -4.78 -7.08
C PHE A 46 14.21 -6.15 -6.93
N VAL A 47 13.87 -6.54 -5.71
CA VAL A 47 13.26 -7.84 -5.39
C VAL A 47 11.84 -7.60 -4.88
N GLY A 48 10.84 -8.19 -5.54
CA GLY A 48 9.45 -8.16 -5.11
C GLY A 48 8.72 -6.81 -5.25
N SER A 49 9.42 -5.68 -5.33
CA SER A 49 8.81 -4.34 -5.40
C SER A 49 7.85 -4.20 -6.58
N ALA A 50 8.32 -4.48 -7.81
CA ALA A 50 7.48 -4.36 -8.99
C ALA A 50 6.31 -5.35 -8.95
N GLN A 51 6.57 -6.58 -8.51
CA GLN A 51 5.61 -7.67 -8.45
C GLN A 51 4.50 -7.42 -7.43
N SER A 52 4.83 -6.94 -6.22
CA SER A 52 3.83 -6.67 -5.18
C SER A 52 2.89 -5.53 -5.56
N LYS A 53 3.43 -4.49 -6.20
CA LYS A 53 2.61 -3.39 -6.74
C LYS A 53 1.76 -3.83 -7.93
N GLN A 54 2.29 -4.74 -8.76
CA GLN A 54 1.53 -5.27 -9.90
C GLN A 54 0.36 -6.15 -9.42
N GLU A 55 0.59 -7.02 -8.43
CA GLU A 55 -0.48 -7.81 -7.82
C GLU A 55 -1.60 -6.93 -7.22
N LEU A 56 -1.24 -5.82 -6.58
CA LEU A 56 -2.21 -4.83 -6.11
C LEU A 56 -3.03 -4.22 -7.27
N ILE A 57 -2.35 -3.84 -8.36
CA ILE A 57 -3.00 -3.26 -9.54
C ILE A 57 -3.97 -4.25 -10.19
N ASP A 58 -3.54 -5.50 -10.32
CA ASP A 58 -4.32 -6.54 -11.00
C ASP A 58 -5.51 -7.01 -10.13
N ARG A 59 -5.33 -7.00 -8.80
CA ARG A 59 -6.33 -7.46 -7.82
C ARG A 59 -6.42 -6.48 -6.64
N PRO A 60 -7.14 -5.36 -6.77
CA PRO A 60 -7.20 -4.34 -5.72
C PRO A 60 -8.02 -4.73 -4.49
N ARG A 61 -8.77 -5.85 -4.53
CA ARG A 61 -9.59 -6.34 -3.39
C ARG A 61 -10.54 -5.28 -2.79
N GLY A 62 -11.05 -4.40 -3.66
CA GLY A 62 -12.03 -3.38 -3.28
C GLY A 62 -11.43 -2.11 -2.64
N MET A 63 -10.12 -2.01 -2.45
CA MET A 63 -9.48 -0.79 -1.94
C MET A 63 -8.95 0.11 -3.06
N ALA A 64 -8.87 1.41 -2.79
CA ALA A 64 -8.18 2.35 -3.68
C ALA A 64 -6.65 2.21 -3.56
N TYR A 65 -5.90 2.64 -4.57
CA TYR A 65 -4.44 2.63 -4.49
C TYR A 65 -3.79 3.77 -5.29
N LEU A 66 -2.61 4.17 -4.82
CA LEU A 66 -1.70 5.05 -5.55
C LEU A 66 -0.28 4.50 -5.42
N VAL A 67 0.27 3.99 -6.53
CA VAL A 67 1.59 3.36 -6.55
C VAL A 67 2.45 3.82 -7.73
N VAL A 68 3.75 3.92 -7.49
CA VAL A 68 4.74 4.09 -8.57
C VAL A 68 5.09 2.73 -9.14
N ARG A 69 4.73 2.47 -10.40
CA ARG A 69 5.01 1.19 -11.08
C ARG A 69 6.52 0.91 -11.21
N GLY A 70 6.88 -0.37 -11.33
CA GLY A 70 8.26 -0.83 -11.47
C GLY A 70 9.04 -0.80 -10.17
N ARG A 71 10.33 -0.44 -10.21
CA ARG A 71 11.26 -0.55 -9.06
C ARG A 71 11.35 0.69 -8.18
N ARG A 72 10.83 1.83 -8.65
CA ARG A 72 10.84 3.11 -7.92
C ARG A 72 9.72 3.15 -6.89
N GLY A 73 9.92 3.92 -5.84
CA GLY A 73 9.02 4.03 -4.68
C GLY A 73 9.80 4.66 -3.54
N GLY A 74 9.45 4.31 -2.30
CA GLY A 74 10.23 4.72 -1.13
C GLY A 74 9.39 5.44 -0.09
N SER A 75 9.91 5.51 1.13
CA SER A 75 9.24 6.20 2.25
C SER A 75 8.96 7.67 1.96
N ALA A 76 9.86 8.37 1.25
CA ALA A 76 9.66 9.77 0.89
C ALA A 76 8.45 9.97 -0.03
N ILE A 77 8.29 9.11 -1.05
CA ILE A 77 7.15 9.16 -1.96
C ILE A 77 5.86 8.80 -1.22
N ALA A 78 5.91 7.77 -0.36
CA ALA A 78 4.74 7.37 0.44
C ALA A 78 4.29 8.49 1.38
N ALA A 79 5.21 9.13 2.09
CA ALA A 79 4.91 10.24 2.99
C ALA A 79 4.39 11.47 2.20
N ALA A 80 4.99 11.79 1.06
CA ALA A 80 4.52 12.88 0.20
C ALA A 80 3.08 12.64 -0.28
N ALA A 81 2.75 11.40 -0.69
CA ALA A 81 1.39 11.05 -1.08
C ALA A 81 0.38 11.20 0.07
N VAL A 82 0.76 10.81 1.30
CA VAL A 82 -0.08 11.02 2.50
C VAL A 82 -0.29 12.51 2.76
N ASN A 83 0.78 13.30 2.78
CA ASN A 83 0.70 14.73 3.05
C ASN A 83 -0.19 15.45 2.03
N ALA A 84 -0.06 15.11 0.75
CA ALA A 84 -0.82 15.75 -0.33
C ALA A 84 -2.33 15.48 -0.27
N ILE A 85 -2.78 14.37 0.33
CA ILE A 85 -4.22 14.08 0.49
C ILE A 85 -4.76 14.49 1.86
N ALA A 86 -3.90 14.91 2.78
CA ALA A 86 -4.29 15.30 4.13
C ALA A 86 -4.79 16.76 4.22
N SER A 87 -4.55 17.57 3.19
CA SER A 87 -4.82 19.01 3.13
C SER A 87 -5.15 19.42 1.70
N ASP A 88 -6.02 20.42 1.54
CA ASP A 88 -6.29 21.09 0.26
C ASP A 88 -5.30 22.23 -0.04
N THR A 89 -4.46 22.57 0.94
CA THR A 89 -3.39 23.56 0.86
C THR A 89 -2.05 22.87 0.63
N GLU A 90 -1.28 23.34 -0.35
CA GLU A 90 0.12 22.94 -0.59
C GLU A 90 1.12 23.58 0.38
#